data_AF-A0A150G5H2-F1
#
_entry.id   AF-A0A150G5H2-F1
#
_cell.length_a   1.000
_cell.length_b   1.000
_cell.length_c   1.000
_cell.angle_alpha   90.00
_cell.angle_beta   90.00
_cell.angle_gamma   90.00
#
_symmetry.space_group_name_H-M   'P 1'
#
loop_
_entity.id
_entity.type
_entity.pdbx_description
1 polymer ?
#
loop_
_entity_poly.entity_id
_entity_poly.type
_entity_poly.pdbx_seq_one_letter_code
_entity_poly.pdbx_strand_id
1 'polypeptide(L)'
;MGGQGARRKRNWRHNRPNSPYNKYRADELLLRQRRHEEQELRDAVLGAVSCAPQREELERQLLGLELEGRINMLKRLKAEQADAEAAGE
;
A
#
# COMPACT_ATOMS: atom_id res chain seq x y z
N MET A 1 14.23 -46.77 -7.92
CA MET A 1 12.82 -46.41 -7.66
C MET A 1 12.76 -45.74 -6.30
N GLY A 2 12.59 -44.42 -6.22
CA GLY A 2 11.30 -43.82 -5.86
C GLY A 2 11.55 -42.79 -4.75
N GLY A 3 11.40 -41.49 -5.04
CA GLY A 3 11.65 -40.46 -4.01
C GLY A 3 11.29 -39.03 -4.43
N GLN A 4 11.30 -38.72 -5.73
CA GLN A 4 10.94 -37.37 -6.21
C GLN A 4 9.42 -37.16 -6.34
N GLY A 5 8.63 -38.23 -6.43
CA GLY A 5 7.17 -38.15 -6.57
C GLY A 5 6.42 -37.74 -5.29
N ALA A 6 6.93 -38.11 -4.10
CA ALA A 6 6.28 -37.82 -2.84
C ALA A 6 6.42 -36.35 -2.39
N ARG A 7 7.50 -35.66 -2.81
CA ARG A 7 7.70 -34.22 -2.55
C ARG A 7 6.77 -33.36 -3.42
N ARG A 8 6.59 -33.74 -4.70
CA ARG A 8 5.65 -33.08 -5.62
C ARG A 8 4.18 -33.28 -5.21
N LYS A 9 3.84 -34.45 -4.66
CA LYS A 9 2.50 -34.73 -4.09
C LYS A 9 2.20 -34.02 -2.76
N ARG A 10 3.13 -33.31 -2.14
CA ARG A 10 2.81 -32.41 -1.00
C ARG A 10 2.46 -30.99 -1.44
N ASN A 11 3.09 -30.49 -2.50
CA ASN A 11 2.86 -29.12 -2.97
C ASN A 11 1.55 -28.92 -3.74
N TRP A 12 1.03 -29.92 -4.48
CA TRP A 12 -0.24 -29.75 -5.20
C TRP A 12 -1.44 -29.49 -4.27
N ARG A 13 -1.44 -30.05 -3.05
CA ARG A 13 -2.50 -29.81 -2.05
C ARG A 13 -2.47 -28.37 -1.53
N HIS A 14 -1.28 -27.76 -1.44
CA HIS A 14 -1.10 -26.41 -0.93
C HIS A 14 -1.12 -25.33 -2.04
N ASN A 15 -0.80 -25.68 -3.29
CA ASN A 15 -0.88 -24.82 -4.47
C ASN A 15 -2.24 -24.84 -5.17
N ARG A 16 -3.29 -25.39 -4.54
CA ARG A 16 -4.65 -25.20 -5.07
C ARG A 16 -4.99 -23.71 -4.99
N PRO A 17 -5.56 -23.11 -6.05
CA PRO A 17 -5.93 -21.69 -6.05
C PRO A 17 -6.91 -21.34 -4.92
N ASN A 18 -7.64 -22.33 -4.39
CA ASN A 18 -8.60 -22.16 -3.30
C ASN A 18 -8.07 -22.60 -1.91
N SER A 19 -6.75 -22.78 -1.75
CA SER A 19 -6.13 -23.09 -0.44
C SER A 19 -6.20 -21.86 0.48
N PRO A 20 -6.58 -22.01 1.76
CA PRO A 20 -6.62 -20.88 2.71
C PRO A 20 -5.25 -20.20 2.85
N TYR A 21 -4.16 -20.96 2.73
CA TYR A 21 -2.79 -20.42 2.72
C TYR A 21 -2.49 -19.51 1.53
N ASN A 22 -3.10 -19.71 0.37
CA ASN A 22 -2.94 -18.80 -0.77
C ASN A 22 -3.72 -17.50 -0.56
N LYS A 23 -4.86 -17.55 0.16
CA LYS A 23 -5.62 -16.34 0.53
C LYS A 23 -4.81 -15.48 1.50
N TYR A 24 -4.25 -16.08 2.57
CA TYR A 24 -3.39 -15.34 3.50
C TYR A 24 -2.17 -14.72 2.83
N ARG A 25 -1.52 -15.45 1.91
CA ARG A 25 -0.39 -14.90 1.14
C ARG A 25 -0.80 -13.74 0.23
N ALA A 26 -1.98 -13.82 -0.38
CA ALA A 26 -2.51 -12.75 -1.23
C ALA A 26 -2.84 -11.51 -0.38
N ASP A 27 -3.48 -11.69 0.78
CA ASP A 27 -3.73 -10.63 1.75
C ASP A 27 -2.43 -9.97 2.26
N GLU A 28 -1.40 -10.74 2.60
CA GLU A 28 -0.10 -10.18 3.01
C GLU A 28 0.59 -9.38 1.90
N LEU A 29 0.51 -9.85 0.65
CA LEU A 29 1.05 -9.14 -0.50
C LEU A 29 0.28 -7.86 -0.80
N LEU A 30 -1.05 -7.88 -0.66
CA LEU A 30 -1.89 -6.70 -0.80
C LEU A 30 -1.59 -5.69 0.30
N LEU A 31 -1.46 -6.13 1.56
CA LEU A 31 -1.15 -5.25 2.69
C LEU A 31 0.24 -4.60 2.53
N ARG A 32 1.22 -5.36 2.04
CA ARG A 32 2.55 -4.84 1.69
C ARG A 32 2.50 -3.81 0.57
N GLN A 33 1.75 -4.08 -0.50
CA GLN A 33 1.53 -3.10 -1.57
C GLN A 33 0.86 -1.83 -1.05
N ARG A 34 -0.18 -1.95 -0.22
CA ARG A 34 -0.87 -0.80 0.37
C ARG A 34 0.04 0.06 1.23
N ARG A 35 0.91 -0.57 2.04
CA ARG A 35 1.91 0.18 2.82
C ARG A 35 2.94 0.89 1.94
N HIS A 36 3.38 0.24 0.86
CA HIS A 36 4.27 0.87 -0.10
C HIS A 36 3.60 2.07 -0.78
N GLU A 37 2.35 1.91 -1.22
CA GLU A 37 1.53 2.97 -1.80
C GLU A 37 1.36 4.15 -0.83
N GLU A 38 1.07 3.89 0.44
CA GLU A 38 0.99 4.93 1.47
C GLU A 38 2.33 5.68 1.64
N GLN A 39 3.44 4.95 1.70
CA GLN A 39 4.77 5.54 1.87
C GLN A 39 5.15 6.45 0.68
N GLU A 40 4.91 6.00 -0.56
CA GLU A 40 5.18 6.79 -1.77
C GLU A 40 4.32 8.05 -1.85
N LEU A 41 3.03 7.92 -1.52
CA LEU A 41 2.14 9.07 -1.48
C LEU A 41 2.51 10.06 -0.37
N ARG A 42 2.91 9.54 0.80
CA ARG A 42 3.35 10.38 1.92
C ARG A 42 4.61 11.14 1.54
N ASP A 43 5.58 10.50 0.91
CA ASP A 43 6.82 11.14 0.46
C ASP A 43 6.52 12.25 -0.56
N ALA A 44 5.66 11.97 -1.55
CA ALA A 44 5.27 12.95 -2.56
C ALA A 44 4.55 14.17 -1.94
N VAL A 45 3.57 13.94 -1.06
CA VAL A 45 2.79 15.02 -0.43
C VAL A 45 3.63 15.80 0.57
N LEU A 46 4.37 15.13 1.45
CA LEU A 46 5.22 15.81 2.45
C LEU A 46 6.44 16.48 1.82
N GLY A 47 6.94 15.97 0.70
CA GLY A 47 8.01 16.60 -0.08
C GLY A 47 7.56 17.88 -0.76
N ALA A 48 6.31 17.94 -1.22
CA ALA A 48 5.73 19.15 -1.81
C ALA A 48 5.31 20.20 -0.77
N VAL A 49 4.91 19.77 0.44
CA VAL A 49 4.59 20.69 1.55
C VAL A 49 5.89 21.26 2.14
N SER A 50 6.25 22.46 1.70
CA SER A 50 7.45 23.17 2.18
C SER A 50 7.27 23.81 3.57
N CYS A 51 6.04 23.95 4.06
CA CYS A 51 5.74 24.64 5.31
C CYS A 51 5.71 23.67 6.50
N ALA A 52 6.65 23.85 7.44
CA ALA A 52 6.78 23.02 8.65
C ALA A 52 5.46 22.83 9.46
N PRO A 53 4.68 23.88 9.79
CA PRO A 53 3.43 23.70 10.54
C PRO A 53 2.36 22.92 9.77
N GLN A 54 2.27 23.10 8.44
CA GLN A 54 1.32 22.34 7.61
C GLN A 54 1.71 20.86 7.53
N ARG A 55 3.02 20.58 7.47
CA ARG A 55 3.55 19.22 7.50
C ARG A 55 3.26 18.51 8.82
N GLU A 56 3.50 19.16 9.95
CA GLU A 56 3.19 18.59 11.27
C GLU A 56 1.70 18.30 11.47
N GLU A 57 0.84 19.23 11.04
CA GLU A 57 -0.62 19.03 11.08
C GLU A 57 -1.06 17.86 10.20
N LEU A 58 -0.49 17.72 9.00
CA LEU A 58 -0.77 16.60 8.12
C LEU A 58 -0.35 15.27 8.75
N GLU A 59 0.85 15.21 9.35
CA GLU A 59 1.33 14.00 10.03
C GLU A 59 0.46 13.63 11.22
N ARG A 60 -0.05 14.60 11.98
CA ARG A 60 -1.02 14.36 13.07
C ARG A 60 -2.34 13.80 12.54
N GLN A 61 -2.86 14.33 11.44
CA GLN A 61 -4.08 13.81 10.82
C GLN A 61 -3.89 12.38 10.32
N LEU A 62 -2.75 12.07 9.70
CA LEU A 62 -2.43 10.71 9.25
C LEU A 62 -2.32 9.72 10.40
N LEU A 63 -1.72 10.11 11.53
CA LEU A 63 -1.59 9.24 12.71
C LEU A 63 -2.94 8.77 13.25
N GLY A 64 -3.98 9.61 13.18
CA GLY A 64 -5.35 9.28 13.63
C GLY A 64 -6.15 8.39 12.67
N LEU A 65 -5.69 8.17 11.44
CA LEU A 65 -6.40 7.41 10.41
C LEU A 65 -5.87 5.98 10.25
N GLU A 66 -6.74 5.07 9.82
CA GLU A 66 -6.35 3.74 9.34
C GLU A 66 -5.67 3.81 7.97
N LEU A 67 -4.98 2.73 7.57
CA LEU A 67 -4.17 2.68 6.34
C LEU A 67 -4.94 3.12 5.09
N GLU A 68 -6.17 2.63 4.89
CA GLU A 68 -6.98 3.05 3.74
C GLU A 68 -7.39 4.53 3.81
N GLY A 69 -7.69 5.03 5.01
CA GLY A 69 -7.98 6.45 5.24
C GLY A 69 -6.79 7.34 4.91
N ARG A 70 -5.58 6.94 5.32
CA ARG A 70 -4.31 7.63 4.99
C ARG A 70 -4.09 7.70 3.49
N ILE A 71 -4.21 6.57 2.80
CA ILE A 71 -4.02 6.49 1.33
C ILE A 71 -5.04 7.39 0.62
N ASN A 72 -6.32 7.32 0.98
CA ASN A 72 -7.35 8.14 0.35
C ASN A 72 -7.14 9.64 0.58
N MET A 73 -6.75 10.04 1.79
CA MET A 73 -6.45 11.44 2.10
C MET A 73 -5.24 11.92 1.27
N LEU A 74 -4.14 11.15 1.26
CA LEU A 74 -2.94 11.50 0.49
C LEU A 74 -3.19 11.56 -1.02
N LYS A 75 -4.03 10.67 -1.57
CA LYS A 75 -4.44 10.73 -2.98
C LYS A 75 -5.20 12.00 -3.33
N ARG A 76 -6.12 12.43 -2.46
CA ARG A 76 -6.87 13.68 -2.64
C ARG A 76 -5.92 14.88 -2.65
N LEU A 77 -5.03 14.96 -1.66
CA LEU A 77 -4.05 16.04 -1.58
C LEU A 77 -3.10 16.08 -2.78
N LYS A 78 -2.66 14.91 -3.27
CA LYS A 78 -1.83 14.82 -4.48
C LYS A 78 -2.60 15.28 -5.73
N ALA A 79 -3.87 14.92 -5.85
CA ALA A 79 -4.72 15.36 -6.96
C ALA A 79 -4.98 16.87 -6.90
N GLU A 80 -5.25 17.42 -5.71
CA GLU A 80 -5.45 18.86 -5.51
C GLU A 80 -4.19 19.67 -5.86
N GLN A 81 -2.99 19.15 -5.55
CA GLN A 81 -1.74 19.79 -5.96
C GLN A 81 -1.51 19.73 -7.48
N ALA A 82 -1.78 18.58 -8.12
CA ALA A 82 -1.63 18.45 -9.56
C ALA A 82 -2.62 19.35 -10.33
N ASP A 83 -3.84 19.52 -9.80
CA ASP A 83 -4.85 20.42 -10.39
C ASP A 83 -4.45 21.90 -10.21
N ALA A 84 -3.89 22.27 -9.05
CA ALA A 84 -3.35 23.61 -8.81
C ALA A 84 -2.15 23.94 -9.70
N GLU A 85 -1.30 22.95 -10.00
CA GLU A 85 -0.18 23.10 -10.93
C GLU A 85 -0.67 23.21 -12.38
N ALA A 86 -1.68 22.44 -12.78
CA ALA A 86 -2.27 22.50 -14.12
C ALA A 86 -3.11 23.76 -14.38
N ALA A 87 -3.72 24.36 -13.35
CA ALA A 87 -4.50 25.59 -13.46
C ALA A 87 -3.64 26.88 -13.40
N GLY A 88 -2.35 26.74 -13.09
CA GLY A 88 -1.38 27.84 -12.99
C GLY A 88 -0.55 28.10 -14.24
N GLU A 89 -0.83 27.40 -15.35
CA GLU A 89 -0.09 27.48 -16.63
C GLU A 89 -0.80 28.32 -17.70
#